data_AF-A0A817BLC4-F1
#
_entry.id   AF-A0A817BLC4-F1
#
_cell.length_a   1.000
_cell.length_b   1.000
_cell.length_c   1.000
_cell.angle_alpha   90.00
_cell.angle_beta   90.00
_cell.angle_gamma   90.00
#
_symmetry.space_group_name_H-M   'P 1'
#
loop_
_entity.id
_entity.type
_entity.pdbx_description
1 polymer ?
#
loop_
_entity_poly.entity_id
_entity_poly.type
_entity_poly.pdbx_seq_one_letter_code
_entity_poly.pdbx_strand_id
1 'polypeptide(L)'
;MFLGGAYEEALGGVHNLFGGPSVVRVSQSDGPHSFAVTRAMPGQSSADVLRAVQHEPEIMFQSLKHRAEKLMHTKGGGEDEDDEELNNVVACLDRSFNNMPYLATEPASMSNSLSAAISNLGFYYSDEDGFDYLSA
;
A
#
# COMPACT_ATOMS: atom_id res chain seq x y z
N MET A 1 2.29 18.54 -8.90
CA MET A 1 1.83 19.89 -8.48
C MET A 1 2.97 20.53 -7.70
N PHE A 2 3.22 21.83 -7.88
CA PHE A 2 4.25 22.57 -7.14
C PHE A 2 3.58 23.65 -6.27
N LEU A 3 4.32 24.18 -5.30
CA LEU A 3 3.84 25.24 -4.38
C LEU A 3 2.69 24.83 -3.43
N GLY A 4 2.45 23.54 -3.22
CA GLY A 4 1.48 23.02 -2.25
C GLY A 4 2.02 22.83 -0.83
N GLY A 5 3.12 23.52 -0.47
CA GLY A 5 3.83 23.31 0.81
C GLY A 5 3.30 24.14 1.99
N ALA A 6 2.29 24.98 1.77
CA ALA A 6 1.67 25.80 2.82
C ALA A 6 0.16 25.58 2.79
N TYR A 7 -0.45 25.48 3.97
CA TYR A 7 -1.89 25.27 4.21
C TYR A 7 -2.50 23.95 3.71
N GLU A 8 -2.11 23.43 2.55
CA GLU A 8 -2.75 22.26 1.92
C GLU A 8 -2.80 21.02 2.81
N GLU A 9 -1.71 20.72 3.53
CA GLU A 9 -1.67 19.58 4.45
C GLU A 9 -2.60 19.78 5.65
N ALA A 10 -2.65 20.98 6.22
CA ALA A 10 -3.43 21.28 7.42
C ALA A 10 -4.92 21.47 7.14
N LEU A 11 -5.28 21.95 5.94
CA LEU A 11 -6.66 22.17 5.50
C LEU A 11 -7.22 20.98 4.72
N GLY A 12 -6.40 19.97 4.43
CA GLY A 12 -6.82 18.75 3.76
C GLY A 12 -7.89 18.00 4.54
N GLY A 13 -8.74 17.27 3.81
CA GLY A 13 -9.79 16.42 4.38
C GLY A 13 -9.93 15.11 3.63
N VAL A 14 -10.77 14.21 4.12
CA VAL A 14 -10.96 12.86 3.58
C VAL A 14 -12.15 12.76 2.63
N HIS A 15 -12.19 13.60 1.58
CA HIS A 15 -13.27 13.54 0.60
C HIS A 15 -13.29 12.17 -0.08
N ASN A 16 -14.45 11.51 -0.10
CA ASN A 16 -14.60 10.13 -0.55
C ASN A 16 -13.65 9.13 0.14
N LEU A 17 -13.28 9.40 1.39
CA LEU A 17 -12.37 8.55 2.16
C LEU A 17 -10.97 8.40 1.55
N PHE A 18 -10.58 9.32 0.66
CA PHE A 18 -9.18 9.44 0.27
C PHE A 18 -8.40 10.00 1.47
N GLY A 19 -7.69 9.11 2.17
CA GLY A 19 -6.84 9.43 3.32
C GLY A 19 -5.62 10.27 2.94
N GLY A 20 -4.78 10.59 3.94
CA GLY A 20 -3.52 11.29 3.67
C GLY A 20 -2.58 10.47 2.76
N PRO A 21 -1.90 11.10 1.78
CA PRO A 21 -0.95 10.42 0.92
C PRO A 21 0.33 10.07 1.68
N SER A 22 1.13 9.19 1.10
CA SER A 22 2.47 8.90 1.60
C SER A 22 3.39 10.10 1.41
N VAL A 23 4.22 10.38 2.42
CA VAL A 23 5.10 11.55 2.45
C VAL A 23 6.55 11.11 2.56
N VAL A 24 7.40 11.66 1.70
CA VAL A 24 8.85 11.46 1.75
C VAL A 24 9.55 12.80 1.95
N ARG A 25 10.65 12.79 2.72
CA ARG A 25 11.55 13.92 2.85
C ARG A 25 12.83 13.61 2.09
N VAL A 26 13.16 14.47 1.14
CA VAL A 26 14.37 14.34 0.31
C VAL A 26 15.32 15.47 0.65
N SER A 27 16.62 15.16 0.73
CA SER A 27 17.69 16.15 0.84
C SER A 27 18.69 15.97 -0.30
N GLN A 28 19.42 17.03 -0.63
CA GLN A 28 20.61 16.90 -1.46
C GLN A 28 21.64 16.02 -0.75
N SER A 29 22.42 15.27 -1.52
CA SER A 29 23.49 14.42 -1.04
C SER A 29 24.66 14.47 -2.00
N ASP A 30 25.90 14.35 -1.51
CA ASP A 30 27.10 14.25 -2.35
C ASP A 30 27.35 12.83 -2.89
N GLY A 31 26.42 11.90 -2.64
CA GLY A 31 26.47 10.53 -3.13
C GLY A 31 26.20 10.40 -4.64
N PRO A 32 26.34 9.19 -5.21
CA PRO A 32 26.22 8.94 -6.65
C PRO A 32 24.88 9.41 -7.25
N HIS A 33 23.81 9.38 -6.44
CA HIS A 33 22.47 9.77 -6.86
C HIS A 33 22.14 11.25 -6.63
N SER A 34 23.04 12.05 -6.04
CA SER A 34 22.86 13.49 -5.74
C SER A 34 21.70 13.87 -4.80
N PHE A 35 20.91 12.89 -4.33
CA PHE A 35 19.85 13.06 -3.34
C PHE A 35 19.76 11.87 -2.39
N ALA A 36 19.14 12.07 -1.23
CA ALA A 36 18.84 11.03 -0.27
C ALA A 36 17.41 11.17 0.27
N VAL A 37 16.69 10.05 0.40
CA VAL A 37 15.42 10.00 1.13
C VAL A 37 15.75 9.88 2.62
N THR A 38 15.51 10.95 3.37
CA THR A 38 15.85 11.04 4.80
C THR A 38 14.69 10.68 5.72
N ARG A 39 13.48 10.57 5.15
CA ARG A 39 12.29 10.10 5.86
C ARG A 39 11.27 9.58 4.85
N ALA A 40 10.60 8.49 5.21
CA ALA A 40 9.45 7.97 4.48
C ALA A 40 8.33 7.68 5.50
N MET A 41 7.13 8.18 5.24
CA MET A 41 5.93 7.91 6.01
C MET A 41 4.86 7.32 5.09
N PRO A 42 4.32 6.13 5.40
CA PRO A 42 3.13 5.63 4.73
C PRO A 42 1.95 6.54 5.01
N GLY A 43 1.13 6.75 3.98
CA GLY A 43 -0.20 7.33 4.13
C GLY A 43 -1.13 6.36 4.87
N GLN A 44 -2.35 6.82 5.12
CA GLN A 44 -3.33 6.03 5.86
C GLN A 44 -3.80 4.83 5.03
N SER A 45 -3.96 3.66 5.68
CA SER A 45 -4.65 2.53 5.08
C SER A 45 -6.17 2.78 5.01
N SER A 46 -6.88 1.97 4.23
CA SER A 46 -8.34 2.00 4.18
C SER A 46 -8.95 1.71 5.56
N ALA A 47 -8.36 0.81 6.34
CA ALA A 47 -8.73 0.56 7.73
C ALA A 47 -8.55 1.81 8.62
N ASP A 48 -7.44 2.54 8.48
CA ASP A 48 -7.21 3.77 9.26
C ASP A 48 -8.23 4.86 8.95
N VAL A 49 -8.58 5.02 7.68
CA VAL A 49 -9.61 5.99 7.28
C VAL A 49 -10.99 5.58 7.80
N LEU A 50 -11.34 4.30 7.70
CA LEU A 50 -12.59 3.77 8.28
C LEU A 50 -12.65 3.99 9.80
N ARG A 51 -11.54 3.79 10.51
CA ARG A 51 -11.44 4.03 11.94
C ARG A 51 -11.62 5.50 12.29
N ALA A 52 -11.09 6.42 11.48
CA ALA A 52 -11.26 7.86 11.66
C ALA A 52 -12.73 8.32 11.55
N VAL A 53 -13.58 7.57 10.83
CA VAL A 53 -15.03 7.81 10.73
C VAL A 53 -15.86 6.89 11.63
N GLN A 54 -15.27 6.37 12.70
CA GLN A 54 -15.93 5.59 13.76
C GLN A 54 -16.48 4.22 13.31
N HIS A 55 -15.81 3.59 12.35
CA HIS A 55 -16.03 2.17 12.05
C HIS A 55 -14.98 1.28 12.72
N GLU A 56 -15.29 -0.02 12.78
CA GLU A 56 -14.45 -1.09 13.32
C GLU A 56 -13.99 -2.00 12.16
N PRO A 57 -12.87 -1.69 11.48
CA PRO A 57 -12.41 -2.41 10.28
C PRO A 57 -12.27 -3.93 10.49
N GLU A 58 -11.80 -4.34 11.67
CA GLU A 58 -11.58 -5.74 12.01
C GLU A 58 -12.91 -6.50 12.07
N ILE A 59 -13.98 -5.87 12.60
CA ILE A 59 -15.33 -6.45 12.63
C ILE A 59 -15.95 -6.48 11.24
N MET A 60 -15.72 -5.43 10.44
CA MET A 60 -16.17 -5.38 9.04
C MET A 60 -15.52 -6.50 8.21
N PHE A 61 -14.21 -6.71 8.37
CA PHE A 61 -13.49 -7.79 7.72
C PHE A 61 -14.05 -9.15 8.07
N GLN A 62 -14.24 -9.47 9.37
CA GLN A 62 -14.82 -10.74 9.79
C GLN A 62 -16.24 -10.94 9.24
N SER A 63 -17.04 -9.87 9.21
CA SER A 63 -18.39 -9.91 8.64
C SER A 63 -18.39 -10.20 7.15
N LEU A 64 -17.44 -9.63 6.39
CA LEU A 64 -17.29 -9.88 4.96
C LEU A 64 -16.74 -11.28 4.67
N LYS A 65 -15.74 -11.72 5.45
CA LYS A 65 -15.20 -13.09 5.40
C LYS A 65 -16.30 -14.13 5.59
N HIS A 66 -17.11 -13.98 6.64
CA HIS A 66 -18.22 -14.89 6.92
C HIS A 66 -19.26 -14.93 5.79
N ARG A 67 -19.52 -13.78 5.16
CA ARG A 67 -20.42 -13.73 3.99
C ARG A 67 -19.82 -14.46 2.78
N ALA A 68 -18.52 -14.33 2.55
CA ALA A 68 -17.83 -15.05 1.47
C ALA A 68 -17.89 -16.58 1.71
N GLU A 69 -17.60 -17.04 2.92
CA GLU A 69 -17.70 -18.46 3.32
C GLU A 69 -19.10 -19.02 3.02
N LYS A 70 -20.15 -18.31 3.46
CA LYS A 70 -21.54 -18.74 3.25
C LYS A 70 -21.91 -18.84 1.75
N LEU A 71 -21.41 -17.91 0.93
CA LEU A 71 -21.68 -17.92 -0.50
C LEU A 71 -21.04 -19.13 -1.19
N MET A 72 -19.79 -19.46 -0.84
CA MET A 72 -19.09 -20.61 -1.42
C MET A 72 -19.73 -21.93 -1.02
N HIS A 73 -20.10 -22.11 0.25
CA HIS A 73 -20.83 -23.31 0.70
C HIS A 73 -22.20 -23.51 0.02
N THR A 74 -22.83 -22.44 -0.48
CA THR A 74 -24.12 -22.53 -1.18
C THR A 74 -23.94 -22.83 -2.68
N LYS A 75 -22.73 -22.63 -3.23
CA LYS A 75 -22.41 -22.78 -4.66
C LYS A 75 -22.37 -24.24 -5.10
N GLY A 76 -22.20 -25.19 -4.17
CA GLY A 76 -22.26 -26.63 -4.42
C GLY A 76 -21.15 -27.16 -5.34
N GLY A 77 -19.99 -26.50 -5.35
CA GLY A 77 -18.79 -26.92 -6.08
C GLY A 77 -18.06 -28.07 -5.39
N GLY A 78 -16.97 -28.54 -6.01
CA GLY A 78 -16.09 -29.51 -5.36
C GLY A 78 -15.37 -28.89 -4.16
N GLU A 79 -15.30 -29.62 -3.04
CA GLU A 79 -14.81 -29.10 -1.75
C GLU A 79 -13.42 -28.44 -1.85
N ASP A 80 -12.51 -28.99 -2.66
CA ASP A 80 -11.14 -28.47 -2.81
C ASP A 80 -11.04 -27.17 -3.65
N GLU A 81 -11.86 -27.02 -4.69
CA GLU A 81 -11.85 -25.82 -5.56
C GLU A 81 -12.50 -24.62 -4.88
N ASP A 82 -13.58 -24.86 -4.12
CA ASP A 82 -14.29 -23.83 -3.37
C ASP A 82 -13.42 -23.21 -2.26
N ASP A 83 -12.55 -24.02 -1.64
CA ASP A 83 -11.61 -23.57 -0.60
C ASP A 83 -10.49 -22.68 -1.16
N GLU A 84 -9.95 -22.99 -2.34
CA GLU A 84 -8.94 -22.13 -2.98
C GLU A 84 -9.55 -20.79 -3.42
N GLU A 85 -10.74 -20.80 -4.02
CA GLU A 85 -11.45 -19.58 -4.41
C GLU A 85 -11.74 -18.69 -3.18
N LEU A 86 -12.22 -19.30 -2.09
CA LEU A 86 -12.48 -18.59 -0.84
C LEU A 86 -11.22 -17.95 -0.25
N ASN A 87 -10.11 -18.69 -0.18
CA ASN A 87 -8.85 -18.17 0.34
C ASN A 87 -8.35 -16.97 -0.48
N ASN A 88 -8.48 -17.03 -1.81
CA ASN A 88 -8.13 -15.90 -2.68
C ASN A 88 -9.02 -14.67 -2.42
N VAL A 89 -10.32 -14.86 -2.24
CA VAL A 89 -11.25 -13.76 -1.90
C VAL A 89 -10.92 -13.15 -0.54
N VAL A 90 -10.67 -13.97 0.48
CA VAL A 90 -10.31 -13.51 1.83
C VAL A 90 -8.99 -12.74 1.82
N ALA A 91 -7.99 -13.23 1.08
CA ALA A 91 -6.73 -12.51 0.91
C ALA A 91 -6.90 -11.17 0.19
N CYS A 92 -7.79 -11.10 -0.81
CA CYS A 92 -8.12 -9.84 -1.49
C CYS A 92 -8.84 -8.86 -0.56
N LEU A 93 -9.76 -9.34 0.28
CA LEU A 93 -10.44 -8.52 1.28
C LEU A 93 -9.44 -7.96 2.29
N ASP A 94 -8.60 -8.81 2.88
CA ASP A 94 -7.59 -8.40 3.86
C ASP A 94 -6.65 -7.33 3.27
N ARG A 95 -6.16 -7.57 2.04
CA ARG A 95 -5.35 -6.60 1.32
C ARG A 95 -6.08 -5.29 1.09
N SER A 96 -7.38 -5.32 0.78
CA SER A 96 -8.17 -4.10 0.55
C SER A 96 -8.27 -3.22 1.79
N PHE A 97 -8.38 -3.82 2.99
CA PHE A 97 -8.36 -3.07 4.25
C PHE A 97 -6.98 -2.47 4.57
N ASN A 98 -5.91 -3.21 4.26
CA ASN A 98 -4.53 -2.80 4.54
C ASN A 98 -3.92 -1.87 3.48
N ASN A 99 -4.51 -1.81 2.28
CA ASN A 99 -4.07 -0.91 1.22
C ASN A 99 -4.49 0.54 1.49
N MET A 100 -3.70 1.49 0.96
CA MET A 100 -4.10 2.89 0.92
C MET A 100 -5.34 3.06 0.03
N PRO A 101 -6.24 4.01 0.34
CA PRO A 101 -7.50 4.20 -0.38
C PRO A 101 -7.31 4.94 -1.72
N TYR A 102 -6.21 4.70 -2.43
CA TYR A 102 -5.93 5.27 -3.75
C TYR A 102 -5.98 4.19 -4.83
N LEU A 103 -6.25 4.62 -6.07
CA LEU A 103 -6.30 3.72 -7.22
C LEU A 103 -4.89 3.23 -7.59
N ALA A 104 -4.77 1.95 -7.93
CA ALA A 104 -3.55 1.35 -8.45
C ALA A 104 -3.69 1.06 -9.94
N THR A 105 -2.63 1.30 -10.71
CA THR A 105 -2.58 1.02 -12.16
C THR A 105 -2.20 -0.42 -12.49
N GLU A 106 -1.54 -1.12 -11.57
CA GLU A 106 -1.12 -2.52 -11.71
C GLU A 106 -1.99 -3.43 -10.83
N PRO A 107 -2.24 -4.69 -11.23
CA PRO A 107 -2.96 -5.67 -10.42
C PRO A 107 -2.15 -5.97 -9.16
N ALA A 108 -2.40 -5.18 -8.11
CA ALA A 108 -1.93 -5.34 -6.74
C ALA A 108 -0.53 -5.99 -6.62
N SER A 109 0.49 -5.37 -7.21
CA SER A 109 1.88 -5.74 -6.93
C SER A 109 2.16 -5.50 -5.44
N MET A 110 2.75 -6.49 -4.78
CA MET A 110 3.07 -6.47 -3.34
C MET A 110 4.19 -5.48 -2.99
N SER A 111 4.89 -4.95 -3.98
CA SER A 111 6.04 -4.06 -3.79
C SER A 111 5.64 -2.61 -4.03
N ASN A 112 5.32 -1.90 -2.95
CA ASN A 112 5.19 -0.45 -3.00
C ASN A 112 6.60 0.15 -2.91
N SER A 113 6.96 1.04 -3.84
CA SER A 113 8.23 1.79 -3.84
C SER A 113 8.49 2.52 -2.52
N LEU A 114 7.44 2.86 -1.79
CA LEU A 114 7.55 3.39 -0.43
C LEU A 114 8.03 2.37 0.59
N SER A 115 7.58 1.11 0.53
CA SER A 115 8.09 0.06 1.41
C SER A 115 9.58 -0.15 1.18
N ALA A 116 10.02 -0.06 -0.08
CA ALA A 116 11.44 -0.02 -0.41
C ALA A 116 12.11 1.20 0.23
N ALA A 117 11.57 2.42 0.09
CA ALA A 117 12.14 3.64 0.71
C ALA A 117 12.17 3.60 2.26
N ILE A 118 11.17 3.01 2.90
CA ILE A 118 11.11 2.78 4.35
C ILE A 118 12.21 1.79 4.76
N SER A 119 12.39 0.73 3.98
CA SER A 119 13.44 -0.27 4.22
C SER A 119 14.84 0.30 3.93
N ASN A 120 14.96 1.18 2.94
CA ASN A 120 16.19 1.86 2.54
C ASN A 120 16.62 2.96 3.52
N LEU A 121 15.74 3.37 4.45
CA LEU A 121 16.16 4.16 5.61
C LEU A 121 17.12 3.36 6.53
N GLY A 122 17.27 2.04 6.30
CA GLY A 122 18.23 1.16 6.97
C GLY A 122 19.43 0.71 6.13
N PHE A 123 19.40 0.82 4.80
CA PHE A 123 20.53 0.41 3.94
C PHE A 123 20.59 1.28 2.69
N TYR A 124 21.79 1.77 2.36
CA TYR A 124 22.07 2.38 1.06
C TYR A 124 21.77 1.35 -0.03
N TYR A 125 21.09 1.77 -1.09
CA TYR A 125 20.87 0.92 -2.26
C TYR A 125 22.24 0.63 -2.89
N SER A 126 22.76 -0.59 -2.66
CA SER A 126 23.72 -1.22 -3.56
C SER A 126 22.89 -1.93 -4.61
N ASP A 127 22.66 -1.27 -5.75
CA ASP A 127 22.42 -2.02 -6.97
C ASP A 127 23.80 -2.30 -7.57
N GLU A 128 24.10 -3.59 -7.70
CA GLU A 128 25.30 -4.06 -8.36
C GLU A 128 25.30 -3.59 -9.81
N ASP A 129 26.38 -2.91 -10.18
CA ASP A 129 26.71 -2.57 -11.56
C ASP A 129 26.92 -3.87 -12.36
N GLY A 130 25.84 -4.38 -12.92
CA GLY A 130 25.85 -5.38 -13.98
C GLY A 130 25.80 -4.71 -15.34
N PHE A 131 26.86 -4.00 -15.74
CA PHE A 131 27.13 -3.74 -17.17
C PHE A 131 28.63 -3.85 -17.47
N ASP A 132 28.99 -5.01 -18.00
CA ASP A 132 30.18 -5.22 -18.80
C ASP A 132 30.09 -4.44 -20.14
N TYR A 133 31.25 -4.27 -20.79
CA TYR A 133 31.59 -3.53 -22.04
C TYR A 133 31.90 -2.03 -21.83
N LEU A 134 33.08 -1.48 -22.16
CA LEU A 134 34.09 -1.86 -23.14
C LEU A 134 35.45 -1.20 -22.79
N SER A 135 36.54 -1.96 -22.88
CA SER A 135 37.92 -1.45 -22.88
C SER A 135 38.20 -0.62 -24.15
N ALA A 136 38.65 0.62 -24.00
CA ALA A 136 39.59 1.31 -24.89
C ALA A 136 40.20 2.51 -24.17
#